data_AF-A0A0D1DV74-F1
#
_entry.id   AF-A0A0D1DV74-F1
#
_cell.length_a   1.000
_cell.length_b   1.000
_cell.length_c   1.000
_cell.angle_alpha   90.00
_cell.angle_beta   90.00
_cell.angle_gamma   90.00
#
_symmetry.space_group_name_H-M   'P 1'
#
loop_
_entity.id
_entity.type
_entity.pdbx_description
1 polymer ?
#
loop_
_entity_poly.entity_id
_entity_poly.type
_entity_poly.pdbx_seq_one_letter_code
_entity_poly.pdbx_strand_id
1 'polypeptide(L)'
;MRRSSILILVFFWLALDAVLATSTSTSTEVGNAKPAGSSKVRKEIYVPYDYLSGGFFEPDPDMLPASEEYLRREVHRRRIFYDGVPMYFAEPQGYNLQRMQRGYADFGKIYVAGRSLTGNPPIMIARDPQGHPVTREASRDVFEYAHDVLAARVAFGDTATLAAYGYTLETAPPKKLFWFHVKPSPPKWVEVWNSIARGRDTGLTAARQLLNRQRFIKFTTSNGLSELGIRLLHDGRQHVKWQVGNSNPFFSHIH
;
A
#
# COMPACT_ATOMS: atom_id res chain seq x y z
N MET A 1 57.78 13.54 0.06
CA MET A 1 57.36 14.77 0.79
C MET A 1 55.94 15.11 0.38
N ARG A 2 55.05 15.33 1.37
CA ARG A 2 53.69 15.93 1.28
C ARG A 2 52.64 15.06 0.55
N ARG A 3 51.43 14.83 1.05
CA ARG A 3 50.67 15.36 2.19
C ARG A 3 49.57 14.34 2.54
N SER A 4 49.45 14.01 3.82
CA SER A 4 48.26 13.38 4.41
C SER A 4 47.11 14.39 4.38
N SER A 5 45.90 13.94 4.07
CA SER A 5 44.68 14.71 4.35
C SER A 5 43.65 13.79 4.98
N ILE A 6 43.47 14.08 6.27
CA ILE A 6 42.46 13.61 7.20
C ILE A 6 41.10 14.08 6.69
N LEU A 7 40.11 13.20 6.61
CA LEU A 7 38.70 13.60 6.50
C LEU A 7 37.96 13.20 7.77
N ILE A 8 37.37 14.22 8.36
CA ILE A 8 36.78 14.28 9.69
C ILE A 8 35.36 13.70 9.65
N LEU A 9 35.09 12.73 10.52
CA LEU A 9 33.74 12.28 10.89
C LEU A 9 33.05 13.37 11.71
N VAL A 10 31.92 13.89 11.22
CA VAL A 10 31.03 14.77 11.99
C VAL A 10 29.81 13.96 12.41
N PHE A 11 29.76 13.61 13.70
CA PHE A 11 28.57 13.09 14.37
C PHE A 11 27.64 14.26 14.72
N PHE A 12 26.44 14.28 14.16
CA PHE A 12 25.38 15.19 14.59
C PHE A 12 24.54 14.52 15.69
N TRP A 13 24.70 15.01 16.93
CA TRP A 13 23.75 14.81 18.02
C TRP A 13 22.73 15.94 17.98
N LEU A 14 21.43 15.62 17.88
CA LEU A 14 20.35 16.58 18.12
C LEU A 14 19.72 16.27 19.47
N ALA A 15 19.85 17.25 20.37
CA ALA A 15 19.20 17.29 21.66
C ALA A 15 17.68 17.46 21.50
N LEU A 16 16.95 16.72 22.34
CA LEU A 16 15.49 16.72 22.44
C LEU A 16 15.10 17.74 23.52
N ASP A 17 14.63 18.92 23.11
CA ASP A 17 14.04 19.88 24.05
C ASP A 17 12.60 19.47 24.38
N ALA A 18 12.40 19.19 25.66
CA ALA A 18 11.10 19.05 26.29
C ALA A 18 10.46 20.43 26.46
N VAL A 19 9.28 20.65 25.89
CA VAL A 19 8.40 21.76 26.25
C VAL A 19 7.11 21.18 26.82
N LEU A 20 7.00 21.29 28.14
CA LEU A 20 5.76 21.23 28.91
C LEU A 20 4.88 22.43 28.55
N ALA A 21 3.61 22.20 28.22
CA ALA A 21 2.59 23.24 28.28
C ALA A 21 1.24 22.62 28.69
N THR A 22 1.00 22.70 29.99
CA THR A 22 -0.26 23.05 30.69
C THR A 22 -1.60 22.72 30.03
N SER A 23 -2.31 21.83 30.73
CA SER A 23 -3.76 21.64 30.73
C SER A 23 -4.50 22.91 31.14
N THR A 24 -5.42 23.38 30.30
CA THR A 24 -6.47 24.32 30.71
C THR A 24 -7.82 23.71 30.35
N SER A 25 -8.51 23.23 31.37
CA SER A 25 -9.92 22.85 31.30
C SER A 25 -10.78 24.11 31.27
N THR A 26 -11.62 24.25 30.25
CA THR A 26 -12.73 25.21 30.27
C THR A 26 -13.99 24.45 29.91
N SER A 27 -14.80 24.19 30.93
CA SER A 27 -16.18 23.73 30.83
C SER A 27 -17.04 24.84 30.25
N THR A 28 -17.75 24.56 29.18
CA THR A 28 -18.97 25.28 28.82
C THR A 28 -20.02 24.24 28.47
N GLU A 29 -20.92 24.05 29.41
CA GLU A 29 -22.17 23.32 29.28
C GLU A 29 -23.20 24.29 28.69
N VAL A 30 -23.87 23.92 27.60
CA VAL A 30 -25.31 24.17 27.28
C VAL A 30 -25.59 23.53 25.92
N GLY A 31 -26.56 22.61 25.88
CA GLY A 31 -27.18 22.19 24.63
C GLY A 31 -27.63 20.73 24.61
N ASN A 32 -28.78 20.45 25.24
CA ASN A 32 -29.50 19.20 25.11
C ASN A 32 -29.83 18.92 23.62
N ALA A 33 -29.05 18.07 22.99
CA ALA A 33 -29.40 17.39 21.75
C ALA A 33 -28.97 15.93 21.91
N LYS A 34 -29.96 15.05 22.07
CA LYS A 34 -29.84 13.59 22.14
C LYS A 34 -29.02 13.07 20.94
N PRO A 35 -27.79 12.55 21.11
CA PRO A 35 -27.10 11.90 20.00
C PRO A 35 -27.60 10.47 19.90
N ALA A 36 -28.35 10.21 18.82
CA ALA A 36 -28.57 8.86 18.33
C ALA A 36 -27.22 8.24 17.91
N GLY A 37 -26.97 7.02 18.36
CA GLY A 37 -25.86 6.19 17.88
C GLY A 37 -24.54 6.45 18.58
N SER A 38 -24.35 5.83 19.75
CA SER A 38 -23.03 5.54 20.27
C SER A 38 -22.24 4.74 19.23
N SER A 39 -21.39 5.41 18.45
CA SER A 39 -20.28 4.75 17.77
C SER A 39 -19.38 4.21 18.87
N LYS A 40 -19.60 2.95 19.28
CA LYS A 40 -18.62 2.22 20.09
C LYS A 40 -17.32 2.27 19.29
N VAL A 41 -16.34 3.02 19.77
CA VAL A 41 -14.98 2.98 19.25
C VAL A 41 -14.53 1.53 19.37
N ARG A 42 -14.61 0.76 18.28
CA ARG A 42 -14.08 -0.60 18.25
C ARG A 42 -12.58 -0.45 18.51
N LYS A 43 -12.11 -0.94 19.66
CA LYS A 43 -10.70 -1.00 19.99
C LYS A 43 -10.02 -1.83 18.91
N GLU A 44 -9.13 -1.22 18.13
CA GLU A 44 -8.35 -1.95 17.14
C GLU A 44 -7.47 -2.96 17.89
N ILE A 45 -7.60 -4.23 17.55
CA ILE A 45 -6.79 -5.32 18.11
C ILE A 45 -5.60 -5.54 17.19
N TYR A 46 -4.41 -5.62 17.77
CA TYR A 46 -3.17 -5.87 17.07
C TYR A 46 -2.57 -7.20 17.51
N VAL A 47 -2.07 -7.99 16.55
CA VAL A 47 -1.43 -9.28 16.82
C VAL A 47 0.03 -9.25 16.33
N PRO A 48 0.96 -9.93 17.02
CA PRO A 48 2.35 -10.01 16.60
C PRO A 48 2.54 -10.98 15.43
N TYR A 49 3.69 -10.89 14.75
CA TYR A 49 4.04 -11.81 13.65
C TYR A 49 4.08 -13.27 14.12
N ASP A 50 4.66 -13.54 15.30
CA ASP A 50 4.84 -14.89 15.84
C ASP A 50 3.49 -15.60 16.09
N TYR A 51 2.46 -14.83 16.43
CA TYR A 51 1.09 -15.34 16.54
C TYR A 51 0.55 -15.80 15.18
N LEU A 52 0.77 -15.00 14.13
CA LEU A 52 0.27 -15.33 12.80
C LEU A 52 1.05 -16.49 12.16
N SER A 53 2.38 -16.45 12.26
CA SER A 53 3.26 -17.50 11.73
C SER A 53 3.11 -18.83 12.47
N GLY A 54 2.77 -18.80 13.77
CA GLY A 54 2.40 -19.98 14.55
C GLY A 54 1.04 -20.59 14.17
N GLY A 55 0.29 -20.00 13.22
CA GLY A 55 -0.98 -20.54 12.76
C GLY A 55 -2.20 -20.17 13.61
N PHE A 56 -2.06 -19.22 14.54
CA PHE A 56 -3.14 -18.84 15.47
C PHE A 56 -4.16 -17.86 14.87
N PHE A 57 -4.14 -17.62 13.56
CA PHE A 57 -5.13 -16.73 12.95
C PHE A 57 -6.51 -17.39 12.91
N GLU A 58 -7.45 -16.82 13.65
CA GLU A 58 -8.85 -17.24 13.68
C GLU A 58 -9.75 -16.23 12.92
N PRO A 59 -10.34 -16.62 11.77
CA PRO A 59 -11.31 -15.80 11.05
C PRO A 59 -12.53 -15.52 11.92
N ASP A 60 -13.02 -14.29 11.89
CA ASP A 60 -14.31 -13.93 12.49
C ASP A 60 -15.44 -14.61 11.70
N PRO A 61 -16.20 -15.56 12.30
CA PRO A 61 -17.24 -16.30 11.59
C PRO A 61 -18.42 -15.42 11.16
N ASP A 62 -18.64 -14.29 11.84
CA ASP A 62 -19.72 -13.35 11.53
C ASP A 62 -19.31 -12.34 10.45
N MET A 63 -18.04 -12.32 10.04
CA MET A 63 -17.53 -11.40 9.03
C MET A 63 -17.76 -11.92 7.62
N LEU A 64 -18.87 -11.49 7.02
CA LEU A 64 -19.23 -11.87 5.65
C LEU A 64 -18.45 -11.06 4.58
N PRO A 65 -18.16 -11.67 3.41
CA PRO A 65 -17.56 -10.98 2.27
C PRO A 65 -18.44 -9.80 1.80
N ALA A 66 -17.82 -8.79 1.20
CA ALA A 66 -18.54 -7.67 0.60
C ALA A 66 -19.31 -8.20 -0.60
N SER A 67 -20.62 -7.89 -0.64
CA SER A 67 -21.53 -8.31 -1.70
C SER A 67 -21.21 -7.66 -3.04
N GLU A 68 -20.69 -6.43 -3.02
CA GLU A 68 -20.42 -5.64 -4.22
C GLU A 68 -18.93 -5.30 -4.37
N GLU A 69 -18.45 -5.37 -5.61
CA GLU A 69 -17.05 -5.08 -5.95
C GLU A 69 -16.66 -3.63 -5.68
N TYR A 70 -17.58 -2.68 -5.88
CA TYR A 70 -17.36 -1.26 -5.54
C TYR A 70 -17.13 -1.07 -4.03
N LEU A 71 -17.93 -1.73 -3.19
CA LEU A 71 -17.77 -1.68 -1.74
C LEU A 71 -16.43 -2.29 -1.32
N ARG A 72 -16.06 -3.44 -1.90
CA ARG A 72 -14.76 -4.08 -1.66
C ARG A 72 -13.60 -3.15 -2.02
N ARG A 73 -13.66 -2.51 -3.19
CA ARG A 73 -12.67 -1.52 -3.63
C ARG A 73 -12.53 -0.36 -2.66
N GLU A 74 -13.64 0.16 -2.14
CA GLU A 74 -13.62 1.29 -1.20
C GLU A 74 -13.05 0.90 0.17
N VAL A 75 -13.47 -0.25 0.71
CA VAL A 75 -12.96 -0.82 1.98
C VAL A 75 -11.45 -1.05 1.89
N HIS A 76 -10.97 -1.55 0.75
CA HIS A 76 -9.56 -1.88 0.54
C HIS A 76 -8.78 -0.79 -0.20
N ARG A 77 -9.33 0.43 -0.33
CA ARG A 77 -8.71 1.49 -1.12
C ARG A 77 -7.30 1.86 -0.62
N ARG A 78 -7.00 1.66 0.65
CA ARG A 78 -5.67 1.96 1.24
C ARG A 78 -4.84 0.70 1.53
N ARG A 79 -5.11 -0.39 0.82
CA ARG A 79 -4.37 -1.65 0.96
C ARG A 79 -3.47 -1.90 -0.24
N ILE A 80 -2.40 -2.63 0.04
CA ILE A 80 -1.48 -3.16 -0.95
C ILE A 80 -1.98 -4.53 -1.36
N PHE A 81 -1.84 -4.88 -2.63
CA PHE A 81 -2.25 -6.16 -3.18
C PHE A 81 -1.10 -6.81 -3.95
N TYR A 82 -1.00 -8.12 -3.88
CA TYR A 82 -0.13 -8.93 -4.73
C TYR A 82 -1.00 -9.97 -5.43
N ASP A 83 -1.04 -9.95 -6.77
CA ASP A 83 -1.85 -10.86 -7.58
C ASP A 83 -3.32 -10.97 -7.10
N GLY A 84 -3.97 -9.82 -6.89
CA GLY A 84 -5.35 -9.73 -6.41
C GLY A 84 -5.57 -10.09 -4.93
N VAL A 85 -4.52 -10.43 -4.18
CA VAL A 85 -4.60 -10.80 -2.76
C VAL A 85 -4.07 -9.67 -1.88
N PRO A 86 -4.78 -9.24 -0.82
CA PRO A 86 -4.32 -8.16 0.04
C PRO A 86 -3.08 -8.57 0.84
N MET A 87 -2.13 -7.65 0.94
CA MET A 87 -0.90 -7.79 1.70
C MET A 87 -0.88 -6.81 2.88
N TYR A 88 -0.60 -7.35 4.07
CA TYR A 88 -0.56 -6.61 5.32
C TYR A 88 0.88 -6.40 5.78
N PHE A 89 1.23 -5.15 6.06
CA PHE A 89 2.53 -4.76 6.60
C PHE A 89 2.38 -4.45 8.08
N ALA A 90 3.44 -4.70 8.86
CA ALA A 90 3.42 -4.43 10.29
C ALA A 90 3.29 -2.94 10.58
N GLU A 91 2.41 -2.59 11.50
CA GLU A 91 2.32 -1.28 12.14
C GLU A 91 3.17 -1.29 13.43
N PRO A 92 3.41 -0.14 14.10
CA PRO A 92 4.20 -0.12 15.34
C PRO A 92 3.69 -1.11 16.40
N GLN A 93 2.36 -1.25 16.51
CA GLN A 93 1.66 -2.12 17.46
C GLN A 93 1.55 -3.58 17.00
N GLY A 94 1.90 -3.90 15.75
CA GLY A 94 1.72 -5.22 15.14
C GLY A 94 0.82 -5.18 13.91
N TYR A 95 0.12 -6.28 13.63
CA TYR A 95 -0.83 -6.35 12.52
C TYR A 95 -2.24 -6.16 13.02
N ASN A 96 -2.98 -5.23 12.40
CA ASN A 96 -4.35 -4.95 12.77
C ASN A 96 -5.28 -6.13 12.40
N LEU A 97 -5.76 -6.85 13.42
CA LEU A 97 -6.52 -8.09 13.28
C LEU A 97 -7.83 -7.87 12.52
N GLN A 98 -8.57 -6.80 12.85
CA GLN A 98 -9.85 -6.50 12.19
C GLN A 98 -9.66 -6.27 10.69
N ARG A 99 -8.58 -5.58 10.29
CA ARG A 99 -8.27 -5.34 8.88
C ARG A 99 -7.91 -6.65 8.17
N MET A 100 -7.17 -7.55 8.82
CA MET A 100 -6.82 -8.86 8.27
C MET A 100 -8.03 -9.77 8.13
N GLN A 101 -8.88 -9.84 9.15
CA GLN A 101 -10.15 -10.58 9.10
C GLN A 101 -11.01 -10.10 7.93
N ARG A 102 -11.08 -8.78 7.69
CA ARG A 102 -11.81 -8.23 6.55
C ARG A 102 -11.25 -8.68 5.21
N GLY A 103 -9.93 -8.64 5.03
CA GLY A 103 -9.31 -9.14 3.79
C GLY A 103 -9.50 -10.64 3.62
N TYR A 104 -9.38 -11.41 4.70
CA TYR A 104 -9.59 -12.85 4.65
C TYR A 104 -11.04 -13.21 4.32
N ALA A 105 -12.01 -12.49 4.87
CA ALA A 105 -13.42 -12.65 4.52
C ALA A 105 -13.68 -12.31 3.04
N ASP A 106 -13.10 -11.21 2.54
CA ASP A 106 -13.33 -10.74 1.17
C ASP A 106 -12.66 -11.59 0.09
N PHE A 107 -11.46 -12.11 0.36
CA PHE A 107 -10.59 -12.75 -0.66
C PHE A 107 -10.30 -14.22 -0.37
N GLY A 108 -10.67 -14.74 0.81
CA GLY A 108 -10.38 -16.11 1.23
C GLY A 108 -8.90 -16.41 1.51
N LYS A 109 -8.03 -15.44 1.26
CA LYS A 109 -6.58 -15.53 1.38
C LYS A 109 -6.00 -14.13 1.63
N ILE A 110 -4.95 -14.05 2.43
CA ILE A 110 -4.19 -12.83 2.69
C ILE A 110 -2.68 -13.13 2.73
N TYR A 111 -1.86 -12.12 2.42
CA TYR A 111 -0.43 -12.14 2.69
C TYR A 111 -0.10 -11.24 3.87
N VAL A 112 0.89 -11.65 4.66
CA VAL A 112 1.41 -10.86 5.78
C VAL A 112 2.91 -10.70 5.54
N ALA A 113 3.34 -9.48 5.24
CA ALA A 113 4.75 -9.16 5.06
C ALA A 113 5.46 -9.25 6.41
N GLY A 114 6.57 -9.99 6.47
CA GLY A 114 7.45 -9.98 7.64
C GLY A 114 8.08 -8.60 7.86
N ARG A 115 8.57 -8.34 9.06
CA ARG A 115 9.31 -7.11 9.35
C ARG A 115 10.67 -7.18 8.67
N SER A 116 10.98 -6.27 7.74
CA SER A 116 12.26 -6.26 7.02
C SER A 116 13.48 -6.23 7.93
N LEU A 117 13.38 -5.60 9.10
CA LEU A 117 14.47 -5.52 10.08
C LEU A 117 14.73 -6.82 10.84
N THR A 118 13.76 -7.74 10.89
CA THR A 118 13.90 -9.00 11.63
C THR A 118 14.22 -10.19 10.73
N GLY A 119 14.21 -10.00 9.40
CA GLY A 119 14.46 -11.08 8.43
C GLY A 119 13.31 -12.09 8.33
N ASN A 120 12.14 -11.82 8.92
CA ASN A 120 11.01 -12.73 8.88
C ASN A 120 10.48 -12.85 7.44
N PRO A 121 10.26 -14.07 6.92
CA PRO A 121 9.69 -14.23 5.59
C PRO A 121 8.21 -13.77 5.59
N PRO A 122 7.64 -13.43 4.43
CA PRO A 122 6.22 -13.20 4.32
C PRO A 122 5.49 -14.53 4.49
N ILE A 123 4.32 -14.49 5.11
CA ILE A 123 3.44 -15.65 5.24
C ILE A 123 2.16 -15.43 4.46
N MET A 124 1.53 -16.55 4.10
CA MET A 124 0.24 -16.61 3.46
C MET A 124 -0.74 -17.33 4.40
N ILE A 125 -1.89 -16.71 4.61
CA ILE A 125 -3.00 -17.31 5.36
C ILE A 125 -4.13 -17.55 4.36
N ALA A 126 -4.54 -18.79 4.19
CA ALA A 126 -5.56 -19.20 3.20
C ALA A 126 -6.39 -20.37 3.74
N ARG A 127 -7.57 -20.60 3.15
CA ARG A 127 -8.37 -21.80 3.43
C ARG A 127 -7.69 -23.06 2.91
N ASP A 128 -7.73 -24.13 3.70
CA ASP A 128 -7.49 -25.49 3.24
C ASP A 128 -8.74 -26.04 2.51
N PRO A 129 -8.68 -27.26 1.93
CA PRO A 129 -9.85 -27.88 1.28
C PRO A 129 -11.05 -28.09 2.21
N GLN A 130 -10.86 -28.12 3.52
CA GLN A 130 -11.88 -28.26 4.55
C GLN A 130 -12.47 -26.89 4.98
N GLY A 131 -11.91 -25.79 4.48
CA GLY A 131 -12.34 -24.43 4.76
C GLY A 131 -11.69 -23.79 5.99
N HIS A 132 -10.75 -24.47 6.64
CA HIS A 132 -10.02 -23.98 7.81
C HIS A 132 -8.86 -23.06 7.41
N PRO A 133 -8.57 -22.01 8.20
CA PRO A 133 -7.40 -21.17 7.97
C PRO A 133 -6.10 -21.95 8.19
N VAL A 134 -5.17 -21.85 7.24
CA VAL A 134 -3.83 -22.41 7.35
C VAL A 134 -2.81 -21.34 7.02
N THR A 135 -1.82 -21.19 7.90
CA THR A 135 -0.64 -20.35 7.67
C THR A 135 0.48 -21.17 7.05
N ARG A 136 1.16 -20.59 6.06
CA ARG A 136 2.35 -21.14 5.41
C ARG A 136 3.27 -20.02 4.95
N GLU A 137 4.55 -20.32 4.79
CA GLU A 137 5.48 -19.37 4.18
C GLU A 137 5.04 -19.02 2.75
N ALA A 138 5.16 -17.74 2.38
CA ALA A 138 4.85 -17.27 1.03
C ALA A 138 6.02 -17.55 0.08
N SER A 139 5.78 -17.43 -1.23
CA SER A 139 6.85 -17.60 -2.21
C SER A 139 7.89 -16.48 -2.15
N ARG A 140 9.06 -16.74 -2.73
CA ARG A 140 10.11 -15.74 -2.89
C ARG A 140 9.64 -14.49 -3.63
N ASP A 141 8.78 -14.63 -4.63
CA ASP A 141 8.23 -13.49 -5.37
C ASP A 141 7.43 -12.54 -4.47
N VAL A 142 6.68 -13.09 -3.49
CA VAL A 142 5.95 -12.30 -2.50
C VAL A 142 6.91 -11.53 -1.59
N PHE A 143 8.06 -12.11 -1.28
CA PHE A 143 9.12 -11.44 -0.51
C PHE A 143 9.75 -10.29 -1.29
N GLU A 144 10.16 -10.54 -2.54
CA GLU A 144 10.73 -9.51 -3.41
C GLU A 144 9.71 -8.37 -3.64
N TYR A 145 8.44 -8.70 -3.86
CA TYR A 145 7.37 -7.72 -3.96
C TYR A 145 7.18 -6.88 -2.70
N ALA A 146 7.19 -7.51 -1.52
CA ALA A 146 7.09 -6.79 -0.25
C ALA A 146 8.26 -5.80 -0.06
N HIS A 147 9.46 -6.18 -0.50
CA HIS A 147 10.63 -5.30 -0.52
C HIS A 147 10.45 -4.11 -1.46
N ASP A 148 9.94 -4.33 -2.68
CA ASP A 148 9.67 -3.27 -3.65
C ASP A 148 8.62 -2.28 -3.13
N VAL A 149 7.57 -2.77 -2.47
CA VAL A 149 6.55 -1.92 -1.84
C VAL A 149 7.15 -1.03 -0.75
N LEU A 150 7.99 -1.60 0.12
CA LEU A 150 8.62 -0.84 1.20
C LEU A 150 9.63 0.18 0.66
N ALA A 151 10.43 -0.21 -0.34
CA ALA A 151 11.37 0.69 -1.00
C ALA A 151 10.63 1.87 -1.67
N ALA A 152 9.53 1.60 -2.37
CA ALA A 152 8.69 2.64 -2.97
C ALA A 152 8.04 3.55 -1.92
N ARG A 153 7.59 3.00 -0.79
CA ARG A 153 7.04 3.79 0.32
C ARG A 153 8.08 4.76 0.88
N VAL A 154 9.30 4.29 1.10
CA VAL A 154 10.41 5.13 1.59
C VAL A 154 10.78 6.22 0.57
N ALA A 155 10.91 5.86 -0.71
CA ALA A 155 11.35 6.78 -1.76
C ALA A 155 10.26 7.81 -2.16
N PHE A 156 9.06 7.33 -2.47
CA PHE A 156 8.00 8.13 -3.11
C PHE A 156 6.82 8.44 -2.17
N GLY A 157 6.72 7.78 -1.02
CA GLY A 157 5.64 7.99 -0.05
C GLY A 157 4.40 7.14 -0.30
N ASP A 158 3.42 7.27 0.60
CA ASP A 158 2.26 6.38 0.64
C ASP A 158 1.34 6.51 -0.57
N THR A 159 1.09 7.72 -1.07
CA THR A 159 0.22 7.91 -2.25
C THR A 159 0.78 7.17 -3.46
N ALA A 160 2.05 7.39 -3.78
CA ALA A 160 2.69 6.75 -4.93
C ALA A 160 2.68 5.22 -4.79
N THR A 161 2.96 4.72 -3.59
CA THR A 161 2.95 3.29 -3.27
C THR A 161 1.56 2.68 -3.41
N LEU A 162 0.52 3.32 -2.86
CA LEU A 162 -0.87 2.86 -2.95
C LEU A 162 -1.49 3.03 -4.33
N ALA A 163 -0.94 3.92 -5.16
CA ALA A 163 -1.30 4.04 -6.57
C ALA A 163 -0.63 2.93 -7.41
N ALA A 164 0.60 2.57 -7.08
CA ALA A 164 1.41 1.57 -7.79
C ALA A 164 0.98 0.13 -7.44
N TYR A 165 0.83 -0.16 -6.16
CA TYR A 165 0.70 -1.51 -5.61
C TYR A 165 -0.64 -1.74 -4.90
N GLY A 166 -1.58 -0.81 -5.04
CA GLY A 166 -2.89 -0.88 -4.41
C GLY A 166 -3.87 -1.80 -5.11
N TYR A 167 -5.12 -1.78 -4.66
CA TYR A 167 -6.20 -2.52 -5.33
C TYR A 167 -6.30 -2.17 -6.81
N THR A 168 -6.70 -3.15 -7.62
CA THR A 168 -6.89 -2.98 -9.07
C THR A 168 -7.85 -1.82 -9.37
N LEU A 169 -7.52 -1.07 -10.42
CA LEU A 169 -8.28 0.09 -10.84
C LEU A 169 -9.32 -0.29 -11.90
N GLU A 170 -10.05 0.71 -12.41
CA GLU A 170 -11.11 0.46 -13.38
C GLU A 170 -10.55 -0.15 -14.67
N THR A 171 -11.27 -1.15 -15.19
CA THR A 171 -11.04 -1.70 -16.53
C THR A 171 -11.17 -0.58 -17.56
N ALA A 172 -10.30 -0.58 -18.57
CA ALA A 172 -10.36 0.44 -19.59
C ALA A 172 -11.69 0.33 -20.38
N PRO A 173 -12.40 1.44 -20.62
CA PRO A 173 -13.63 1.40 -21.39
C PRO A 173 -13.33 0.89 -22.81
N PRO A 174 -14.17 0.00 -23.35
CA PRO A 174 -13.97 -0.51 -24.71
C PRO A 174 -14.06 0.64 -25.72
N LYS A 175 -13.14 0.66 -26.69
CA LYS A 175 -13.17 1.65 -27.77
C LYS A 175 -13.97 1.07 -28.94
N LYS A 176 -15.00 1.77 -29.37
CA LYS A 176 -15.74 1.41 -30.59
C LYS A 176 -14.88 1.77 -31.81
N LEU A 177 -14.54 0.76 -32.61
CA LEU A 177 -13.91 0.93 -33.91
C LEU A 177 -14.81 0.26 -34.95
N PHE A 178 -15.52 1.08 -35.72
CA PHE A 178 -16.64 0.64 -36.56
C PHE A 178 -17.70 -0.15 -35.77
N TRP A 179 -18.00 -1.38 -36.20
CA TRP A 179 -18.97 -2.29 -35.59
C TRP A 179 -18.37 -3.15 -34.46
N PHE A 180 -17.07 -3.03 -34.18
CA PHE A 180 -16.38 -3.84 -33.17
C PHE A 180 -15.96 -3.03 -31.94
N HIS A 181 -16.00 -3.68 -30.78
CA HIS A 181 -15.43 -3.16 -29.55
C HIS A 181 -14.00 -3.70 -29.40
N VAL A 182 -13.02 -2.80 -29.37
CA VAL A 182 -11.61 -3.16 -29.23
C VAL A 182 -11.13 -2.73 -27.86
N LYS A 183 -10.37 -3.62 -27.20
CA LYS A 183 -9.69 -3.29 -25.94
C LYS A 183 -8.57 -2.28 -26.22
N PRO A 184 -8.55 -1.13 -25.54
CA PRO A 184 -7.48 -0.16 -25.77
C PRO A 184 -6.13 -0.75 -25.34
N SER A 185 -5.08 -0.45 -26.12
CA SER A 185 -3.71 -0.82 -25.75
C SER A 185 -3.26 -0.01 -24.53
N PRO A 186 -2.48 -0.59 -23.61
CA PRO A 186 -1.89 0.16 -22.50
C PRO A 186 -0.98 1.29 -23.02
N PRO A 187 -0.87 2.42 -22.31
CA PRO A 187 0.06 3.50 -22.66
C PRO A 187 1.50 3.01 -22.83
N LYS A 188 2.23 3.59 -23.78
CA LYS A 188 3.65 3.28 -23.95
C LYS A 188 4.47 3.92 -22.82
N TRP A 189 5.57 3.29 -22.43
CA TRP A 189 6.43 3.83 -21.36
C TRP A 189 6.96 5.23 -21.65
N VAL A 190 7.24 5.56 -22.92
CA VAL A 190 7.64 6.90 -23.33
C VAL A 190 6.58 7.97 -22.96
N GLU A 191 5.29 7.64 -23.03
CA GLU A 191 4.21 8.55 -22.61
C GLU A 191 4.22 8.77 -21.10
N VAL A 192 4.48 7.71 -20.33
CA VAL A 192 4.62 7.79 -18.87
C VAL A 192 5.79 8.69 -18.49
N TRP A 193 6.95 8.50 -19.11
CA TRP A 193 8.16 9.24 -18.79
C TRP A 193 8.13 10.70 -19.24
N ASN A 194 7.46 10.99 -20.36
CA ASN A 194 7.27 12.36 -20.83
C ASN A 194 6.15 13.11 -20.08
N SER A 195 5.45 12.44 -19.14
CA SER A 195 4.37 13.05 -18.37
C SER A 195 4.87 13.95 -17.22
N ILE A 196 3.99 14.84 -16.75
CA ILE A 196 4.27 15.71 -15.61
C ILE A 196 4.34 14.86 -14.34
N ALA A 197 5.50 14.88 -13.68
CA ALA A 197 5.71 14.19 -12.42
C ALA A 197 4.83 14.78 -11.31
N ARG A 198 4.34 13.90 -10.43
CA ARG A 198 3.59 14.25 -9.22
C ARG A 198 4.48 14.16 -7.99
N GLY A 199 4.30 15.12 -7.08
CA GLY A 199 4.98 15.14 -5.78
C GLY A 199 4.33 14.19 -4.77
N ARG A 200 5.01 14.01 -3.63
CA ARG A 200 4.58 13.15 -2.52
C ARG A 200 3.28 13.63 -1.85
N ASP A 201 2.99 14.92 -1.98
CA ASP A 201 1.82 15.62 -1.45
C ASP A 201 0.54 15.39 -2.27
N THR A 202 0.65 14.75 -3.44
CA THR A 202 -0.53 14.39 -4.24
C THR A 202 -1.43 13.46 -3.44
N GLY A 203 -2.71 13.81 -3.30
CA GLY A 203 -3.69 12.96 -2.60
C GLY A 203 -4.01 11.67 -3.37
N LEU A 204 -4.21 10.56 -2.65
CA LEU A 204 -4.48 9.24 -3.26
C LEU A 204 -5.68 9.25 -4.20
N THR A 205 -6.77 9.92 -3.83
CA THR A 205 -7.97 10.02 -4.67
C THR A 205 -7.65 10.72 -6.00
N ALA A 206 -6.93 11.84 -5.96
CA ALA A 206 -6.53 12.57 -7.16
C ALA A 206 -5.59 11.74 -8.05
N ALA A 207 -4.62 11.05 -7.45
CA ALA A 207 -3.72 10.15 -8.17
C ALA A 207 -4.48 9.03 -8.89
N ARG A 208 -5.46 8.40 -8.22
CA ARG A 208 -6.27 7.32 -8.81
C ARG A 208 -7.21 7.80 -9.90
N GLN A 209 -7.85 8.96 -9.71
CA GLN A 209 -8.67 9.58 -10.76
C GLN A 209 -7.83 9.89 -11.99
N LEU A 210 -6.61 10.40 -11.79
CA LEU A 210 -5.67 10.66 -12.89
C LEU A 210 -5.27 9.36 -13.60
N LEU A 211 -4.92 8.32 -12.84
CA LEU A 211 -4.63 6.99 -13.37
C LEU A 211 -5.80 6.39 -14.16
N ASN A 212 -7.03 6.46 -13.65
CA ASN A 212 -8.21 5.95 -14.37
C ASN A 212 -8.44 6.70 -15.69
N ARG A 213 -8.27 8.02 -15.67
CA ARG A 213 -8.50 8.90 -16.83
C ARG A 213 -7.40 8.80 -17.89
N GLN A 214 -6.14 8.86 -17.50
CA GLN A 214 -4.99 8.90 -18.41
C GLN A 214 -4.39 7.52 -18.66
N ARG A 215 -4.73 6.53 -17.83
CA ARG A 215 -4.12 5.19 -17.82
C ARG A 215 -2.64 5.17 -17.47
N PHE A 216 -2.06 6.29 -17.05
CA PHE A 216 -0.71 6.38 -16.53
C PHE A 216 -0.53 7.56 -15.56
N ILE A 217 0.51 7.52 -14.75
CA ILE A 217 0.98 8.61 -13.88
C ILE A 217 2.47 8.42 -13.62
N LYS A 218 3.17 9.51 -13.32
CA LYS A 218 4.57 9.49 -12.87
C LYS A 218 4.68 10.22 -11.53
N PHE A 219 5.42 9.66 -10.60
CA PHE A 219 5.82 10.32 -9.35
C PHE A 219 7.31 10.61 -9.36
N THR A 220 7.73 11.63 -8.61
CA THR A 220 9.14 11.92 -8.39
C THR A 220 9.45 12.04 -6.90
N THR A 221 10.68 11.74 -6.51
CA THR A 221 11.18 11.94 -5.14
C THR A 221 11.29 13.43 -4.81
N SER A 222 11.34 13.77 -3.52
CA SER A 222 11.44 15.17 -3.08
C SER A 222 12.67 15.91 -3.62
N ASN A 223 13.75 15.18 -3.93
CA ASN A 223 14.98 15.72 -4.52
C ASN A 223 15.01 15.67 -6.06
N GLY A 224 13.95 15.17 -6.70
CA GLY A 224 13.86 15.03 -8.16
C GLY A 224 14.77 13.96 -8.77
N LEU A 225 15.51 13.20 -7.97
CA LEU A 225 16.52 12.25 -8.45
C LEU A 225 15.96 10.89 -8.85
N SER A 226 14.72 10.56 -8.53
CA SER A 226 14.14 9.28 -8.91
C SER A 226 12.70 9.46 -9.33
N GLU A 227 12.27 8.61 -10.25
CA GLU A 227 10.93 8.62 -10.82
C GLU A 227 10.28 7.24 -10.72
N LEU A 228 9.00 7.22 -10.37
CA LEU A 228 8.16 6.03 -10.36
C LEU A 228 7.08 6.20 -11.42
N GLY A 229 7.15 5.42 -12.48
CA GLY A 229 6.16 5.39 -13.54
C GLY A 229 5.16 4.27 -13.30
N ILE A 230 3.88 4.58 -13.42
CA ILE A 230 2.79 3.61 -13.32
C ILE A 230 1.96 3.74 -14.59
N ARG A 231 1.64 2.62 -15.22
CA ARG A 231 0.65 2.54 -16.30
C ARG A 231 -0.36 1.44 -16.02
N LEU A 232 -1.60 1.65 -16.43
CA LEU A 232 -2.67 0.68 -16.29
C LEU A 232 -2.77 -0.18 -17.55
N LEU A 233 -2.92 -1.48 -17.31
CA LEU A 233 -3.34 -2.43 -18.32
C LEU A 233 -4.83 -2.27 -18.62
N HIS A 234 -5.29 -2.99 -19.65
CA HIS A 234 -6.70 -2.98 -20.05
C HIS A 234 -7.64 -3.52 -18.96
N ASP A 235 -7.16 -4.46 -18.14
CA ASP A 235 -7.88 -5.10 -17.03
C ASP A 235 -7.82 -4.33 -15.71
N GLY A 236 -7.16 -3.17 -15.69
CA GLY A 236 -7.02 -2.33 -14.49
C GLY A 236 -5.83 -2.67 -13.61
N ARG A 237 -5.03 -3.70 -13.95
CA ARG A 237 -3.75 -3.97 -13.27
C ARG A 237 -2.72 -2.89 -13.54
N GLN A 238 -1.86 -2.66 -12.57
CA GLN A 238 -0.79 -1.68 -12.60
C GLN A 238 0.51 -2.32 -13.07
N HIS A 239 1.16 -1.70 -14.05
CA HIS A 239 2.57 -1.96 -14.35
C HIS A 239 3.41 -0.81 -13.80
N VAL A 240 4.43 -1.16 -13.03
CA VAL A 240 5.28 -0.21 -12.31
C VAL A 240 6.70 -0.29 -12.85
N LYS A 241 7.38 0.86 -12.94
CA LYS A 241 8.81 0.95 -13.20
C LYS A 241 9.42 2.07 -12.37
N TRP A 242 10.68 1.89 -12.02
CA TRP A 242 11.44 2.87 -11.26
C TRP A 242 12.70 3.26 -12.02
N GLN A 243 12.93 4.57 -12.17
CA GLN A 243 14.16 5.15 -12.70
C GLN A 243 14.92 5.92 -11.61
N VAL A 244 16.24 5.74 -11.52
CA VAL A 244 17.12 6.47 -10.59
C VAL A 244 18.10 7.34 -11.40
N GLY A 245 17.99 8.66 -11.33
CA GLY A 245 18.78 9.60 -12.11
C GLY A 245 18.59 9.41 -13.63
N ASN A 246 19.68 9.54 -14.38
CA ASN A 246 19.70 9.28 -15.83
C ASN A 246 19.90 7.79 -16.17
N SER A 247 19.77 6.87 -15.21
CA SER A 247 19.91 5.44 -15.48
C SER A 247 18.69 4.88 -16.22
N ASN A 248 18.84 3.73 -16.88
CA ASN A 248 17.71 3.02 -17.44
C ASN A 248 16.75 2.57 -16.32
N PRO A 249 15.42 2.63 -16.53
CA PRO A 249 14.47 2.20 -15.52
C PRO A 249 14.66 0.72 -15.18
N PHE A 250 14.77 0.40 -13.90
CA PHE A 250 14.72 -0.98 -13.42
C PHE A 250 13.26 -1.41 -13.28
N PHE A 251 13.03 -2.70 -13.57
CA PHE A 251 11.71 -3.31 -13.58
C PHE A 251 11.50 -3.96 -12.23
N SER A 252 10.52 -3.50 -11.43
CA SER A 252 9.87 -4.40 -10.49
C SER A 252 8.94 -5.31 -11.30
N HIS A 253 8.85 -6.58 -10.93
CA HIS A 253 8.19 -7.62 -11.72
C HIS A 253 6.69 -7.31 -11.99
N ILE A 254 6.20 -7.92 -13.06
CA ILE A 254 4.81 -7.83 -13.51
C ILE A 254 3.97 -8.74 -12.60
N HIS A 255 2.95 -8.18 -11.94
CA HIS A 255 1.98 -8.95 -11.14
C HIS A 255 0.54 -8.52 -11.52
#